data_AF-T0KRI3-F1
#
_entry.id   AF-T0KRI3-F1
#
_cell.length_a   1.000
_cell.length_b   1.000
_cell.length_c   1.000
_cell.angle_alpha   90.00
_cell.angle_beta   90.00
_cell.angle_gamma   90.00
#
_symmetry.space_group_name_H-M   'P 1'
#
loop_
_entity.id
_entity.type
_entity.pdbx_description
1 polymer ?
#
loop_
_entity_poly.entity_id
_entity_poly.type
_entity_poly.pdbx_seq_one_letter_code
_entity_poly.pdbx_strand_id
1 'polypeptide(L)'
;MADPLSIAASIAGLVGLADIVFARLVKFGRSVKNAEEEIRHLAQEINLLGGALNSLERLAQVLKDDAFDTNLRMHNIDDCRETLKEINRKLEKLEATSSLMKQKLMWPFTKDRVKEWLDDLSKHKENINLALSANSLDAMLRVLSQEGHHATEILAEIKETRKIISRIHQDSERLKVLNFFLKYNPQKNYDMSIRLRQSGTGIWLQKLQDFQHWLSEPGSKLWLKGIPGASKTVLAGSIIESALKRSTEAIPSAFFFCDYKEADTHTIESISAP
;
A
#
# COMPACT_ATOMS: atom_id res chain seq x y z
N MET A 1 19.46 22.77 -7.43
CA MET A 1 19.17 21.43 -6.88
C MET A 1 20.42 20.63 -7.13
N ALA A 2 21.12 20.23 -6.07
CA ALA A 2 22.34 19.45 -6.20
C ALA A 2 21.95 17.97 -6.33
N ASP A 3 22.61 17.23 -7.22
CA ASP A 3 22.42 15.78 -7.34
C ASP A 3 22.78 15.12 -5.98
N PRO A 4 21.94 14.22 -5.41
CA PRO A 4 22.25 13.47 -4.19
C PRO A 4 23.64 12.80 -4.21
N LEU A 5 24.11 12.33 -5.37
CA LEU A 5 25.46 11.79 -5.56
C LEU A 5 26.55 12.86 -5.35
N SER A 6 26.29 14.09 -5.78
CA SER A 6 27.19 15.24 -5.58
C SER A 6 27.29 15.62 -4.10
N ILE A 7 26.21 15.48 -3.33
CA ILE A 7 26.20 15.78 -1.89
C ILE A 7 26.98 14.70 -1.13
N ALA A 8 26.73 13.42 -1.41
CA ALA A 8 27.46 12.31 -0.81
C ALA A 8 28.97 12.41 -1.08
N ALA A 9 29.36 12.71 -2.32
CA ALA A 9 30.77 12.93 -2.68
C ALA A 9 31.39 14.15 -1.96
N SER A 10 30.62 15.23 -1.79
CA SER A 10 31.03 16.43 -1.05
C SER A 10 31.31 16.13 0.42
N ILE A 11 30.45 15.33 1.07
CA ILE A 11 30.61 14.88 2.46
C ILE A 11 31.81 13.95 2.58
N ALA A 12 31.97 12.96 1.69
CA ALA A 12 33.10 12.05 1.69
C ALA A 12 34.45 12.79 1.58
N GLY A 13 34.52 13.80 0.71
CA GLY A 13 35.70 14.67 0.61
C GLY A 13 35.99 15.46 1.89
N LEU A 14 34.94 15.84 2.63
CA LEU A 14 35.06 16.51 3.92
C LEU A 14 35.53 15.56 5.03
N VAL A 15 35.06 14.31 5.04
CA VAL A 15 35.57 13.24 5.93
C VAL A 15 37.07 13.07 5.73
N GLY A 16 37.52 12.92 4.49
CA GLY A 16 38.95 12.78 4.18
C GLY A 16 39.78 13.99 4.62
N LEU A 17 39.24 15.21 4.49
CA LEU A 17 39.90 16.41 5.00
C LEU A 17 40.01 16.41 6.53
N ALA A 18 38.94 16.03 7.25
CA ALA A 18 38.95 15.93 8.69
C ALA A 18 40.00 14.92 9.19
N ASP A 19 40.13 13.77 8.54
CA ASP A 19 41.13 12.75 8.85
C ASP A 19 42.57 13.26 8.68
N ILE A 20 42.83 13.99 7.58
CA ILE A 20 44.14 14.60 7.32
C ILE A 20 44.49 15.62 8.42
N VAL A 21 43.55 16.50 8.77
CA VAL A 21 43.76 17.53 9.79
C VAL A 21 43.98 16.89 11.16
N PHE A 22 43.18 15.88 11.52
CA PHE A 22 43.32 15.14 12.76
C PHE A 22 44.71 14.48 12.88
N ALA A 23 45.15 13.77 11.83
CA ALA A 23 46.45 13.12 11.83
C ALA A 23 47.61 14.12 12.02
N ARG A 24 47.52 15.29 11.36
CA ARG A 24 48.50 16.37 11.51
C ARG A 24 48.50 16.98 12.92
N LEU A 25 47.34 17.22 13.51
CA LEU A 25 47.22 17.73 14.88
C LEU A 25 47.80 16.75 15.91
N VAL A 26 47.51 15.46 15.79
CA VAL A 26 48.05 14.43 16.69
C VAL A 26 49.57 14.34 16.56
N LYS A 27 50.11 14.35 15.33
CA LYS A 27 51.55 14.35 15.08
C LYS A 27 52.23 15.58 15.69
N PHE A 28 51.63 16.75 15.54
CA PHE A 28 52.13 17.99 16.13
C PHE A 28 52.08 17.94 17.67
N GLY A 29 50.97 17.52 18.26
CA GLY A 29 50.81 17.39 19.71
C GLY A 29 51.80 16.43 20.36
N ARG A 30 52.22 15.37 19.65
CA ARG A 30 53.30 14.47 20.12
C ARG A 30 54.70 15.08 20.05
N SER A 31 54.91 16.01 19.13
CA SER A 31 56.22 16.62 18.86
C SER A 31 56.56 17.77 19.83
N VAL A 32 55.57 18.28 20.56
CA VAL A 32 55.71 19.42 21.49
C VAL A 32 55.57 18.94 22.94
N LYS A 33 56.65 19.03 23.74
CA LYS A 33 56.64 18.78 25.20
C LYS A 33 55.72 19.81 25.87
N ASN A 34 54.68 19.38 26.60
CA ASN A 34 53.53 20.21 27.04
C ASN A 34 52.72 20.81 25.89
N ALA A 35 52.28 19.99 24.93
CA ALA A 35 51.22 20.41 24.02
C ALA A 35 50.04 20.98 24.82
N GLU A 36 49.63 22.21 24.48
CA GLU A 36 48.50 22.91 25.10
C GLU A 36 47.26 22.01 25.08
N GLU A 37 46.51 21.95 26.19
CA GLU A 37 45.26 21.19 26.29
C GLU A 37 44.30 21.57 25.15
N GLU A 38 44.34 22.82 24.73
CA GLU A 38 43.59 23.37 23.60
C GLU A 38 43.79 22.58 22.29
N ILE A 39 44.98 22.03 22.01
CA ILE A 39 45.20 21.18 20.83
C ILE A 39 44.59 19.80 20.98
N ARG A 40 44.61 19.22 22.18
CA ARG A 40 43.94 17.94 22.41
C ARG A 40 42.44 18.09 22.24
N HIS A 41 41.87 19.17 22.76
CA HIS A 41 40.46 19.50 22.56
C HIS A 41 40.13 19.72 21.09
N LEU A 42 40.95 20.45 20.34
CA LEU A 42 40.73 20.63 18.90
C LEU A 42 40.78 19.30 18.12
N ALA A 43 41.74 18.42 18.44
CA ALA A 43 41.82 17.10 17.81
C ALA A 43 40.61 16.21 18.16
N GLN A 44 40.16 16.25 19.42
CA GLN A 44 38.94 15.55 19.85
C GLN A 44 37.72 16.05 19.09
N GLU A 45 37.56 17.37 18.96
CA GLU A 45 36.43 17.99 18.29
C GLU A 45 36.38 17.61 16.80
N ILE A 46 37.52 17.60 16.11
CA ILE A 46 37.63 17.14 14.72
C ILE A 46 37.27 15.66 14.58
N ASN A 47 37.68 14.82 15.53
CA ASN A 47 37.32 13.40 15.51
C ASN A 47 35.80 13.19 15.71
N LEU A 48 35.19 13.97 16.62
CA LEU A 48 33.72 13.94 16.82
C LEU A 48 32.97 14.41 15.57
N LEU A 49 33.44 15.50 14.95
CA LEU A 49 32.93 15.98 13.67
C LEU A 49 33.07 14.93 12.56
N GLY A 50 34.22 14.27 12.46
CA GLY A 50 34.45 13.17 11.51
C GLY A 50 33.46 12.02 11.70
N GLY A 51 33.12 11.67 12.95
CA GLY A 51 32.08 10.69 13.26
C GLY A 51 30.68 11.12 12.78
N ALA A 52 30.34 12.39 12.97
CA ALA A 52 29.08 12.96 12.50
C ALA A 52 28.99 12.96 10.96
N LEU A 53 30.07 13.38 10.27
CA LEU A 53 30.18 13.39 8.82
C LEU A 53 30.08 11.99 8.20
N ASN A 54 30.76 11.00 8.78
CA ASN A 54 30.65 9.59 8.36
C ASN A 54 29.22 9.05 8.50
N SER A 55 28.52 9.44 9.57
CA SER A 55 27.12 9.04 9.78
C SER A 55 26.21 9.69 8.75
N LEU A 56 26.47 10.95 8.42
CA LEU A 56 25.75 11.70 7.40
C LEU A 56 25.99 11.15 5.99
N GLU A 57 27.23 10.75 5.66
CA GLU A 57 27.57 10.13 4.37
C GLU A 57 26.80 8.82 4.15
N ARG A 58 26.77 7.95 5.17
CA ARG A 58 26.01 6.69 5.09
C ARG A 58 24.52 6.94 4.86
N LEU A 59 23.95 7.93 5.54
CA LEU A 59 22.56 8.32 5.36
C LEU A 59 22.29 8.87 3.95
N ALA A 60 23.19 9.69 3.40
CA ALA A 60 23.11 10.21 2.04
C ALA A 60 23.14 9.09 0.98
N GLN A 61 23.93 8.04 1.20
CA GLN A 61 24.01 6.89 0.27
C GLN A 61 22.76 6.01 0.28
N VAL A 62 22.10 5.89 1.44
CA VAL A 62 20.88 5.08 1.62
C VAL A 62 19.65 5.84 1.13
N LEU A 63 19.54 7.12 1.47
CA LEU A 63 18.45 7.99 1.03
C LEU A 63 18.75 8.54 -0.36
N LYS A 64 18.54 7.72 -1.39
CA LYS A 64 18.76 8.05 -2.82
C LYS A 64 17.79 9.10 -3.41
N ASP A 65 17.02 9.81 -2.59
CA ASP A 65 15.90 10.68 -3.00
C ASP A 65 16.04 12.13 -2.51
N ASP A 66 15.27 13.03 -3.15
CA ASP A 66 15.12 14.48 -2.87
C ASP A 66 14.93 14.87 -1.39
N ALA A 67 14.63 13.91 -0.50
CA ALA A 67 14.41 14.12 0.92
C ALA A 67 15.66 14.59 1.69
N PHE A 68 16.85 14.16 1.27
CA PHE A 68 18.09 14.45 1.98
C PHE A 68 18.48 15.94 1.94
N ASP A 69 18.06 16.64 0.88
CA ASP A 69 18.49 18.01 0.55
C ASP A 69 17.75 19.08 1.40
N THR A 70 16.59 18.75 1.97
CA THR A 70 15.72 19.77 2.60
C THR A 70 16.24 20.32 3.93
N ASN A 71 16.96 19.51 4.72
CA ASN A 71 17.38 19.86 6.08
C ASN A 71 18.87 20.15 6.22
N LEU A 72 19.69 19.60 5.33
CA LEU A 72 21.12 19.83 5.33
C LEU A 72 21.43 21.08 4.51
N ARG A 73 21.47 22.24 5.16
CA ARG A 73 21.84 23.47 4.46
C ARG A 73 23.29 23.36 3.97
N MET A 74 23.48 23.39 2.66
CA MET A 74 24.78 23.26 1.98
C MET A 74 25.86 24.19 2.53
N HIS A 75 25.48 25.38 3.03
CA HIS A 75 26.40 26.31 3.67
C HIS A 75 27.08 25.74 4.93
N ASN A 76 26.41 24.88 5.73
CA ASN A 76 27.03 24.30 6.92
C ASN A 76 28.19 23.37 6.58
N ILE A 77 28.09 22.66 5.44
CA ILE A 77 29.17 21.81 4.93
C ILE A 77 30.32 22.66 4.39
N ASP A 78 29.99 23.73 3.67
CA ASP A 78 31.00 24.61 3.08
C ASP A 78 31.75 25.42 4.15
N ASP A 79 31.05 25.93 5.17
CA ASP A 79 31.68 26.62 6.31
C ASP A 79 32.59 25.66 7.09
N CYS A 80 32.10 24.44 7.37
CA CYS A 80 32.91 23.39 8.00
C CYS A 80 34.16 23.05 7.18
N ARG A 81 34.02 23.00 5.85
CA ARG A 81 35.12 22.75 4.92
C ARG A 81 36.15 23.86 4.95
N GLU A 82 35.74 25.12 4.95
CA GLU A 82 36.66 26.25 5.00
C GLU A 82 37.40 26.32 6.34
N THR A 83 36.73 26.07 7.46
CA THR A 83 37.36 25.97 8.79
C THR A 83 38.43 24.86 8.81
N LEU A 84 38.10 23.66 8.33
CA LEU A 84 39.07 22.56 8.25
C LEU A 84 40.24 22.87 7.29
N LYS A 85 39.99 23.49 6.12
CA LYS A 85 41.04 23.92 5.20
C LYS A 85 41.95 24.98 5.82
N GLU A 86 41.40 25.91 6.59
CA GLU A 86 42.20 26.94 7.27
C GLU A 86 43.17 26.29 8.27
N ILE A 87 42.66 25.41 9.13
CA ILE A 87 43.47 24.65 10.08
C ILE A 87 44.56 23.87 9.33
N ASN A 88 44.17 23.18 8.26
CA ASN A 88 45.08 22.38 7.44
C ASN A 88 46.23 23.21 6.84
N ARG A 89 45.91 24.35 6.20
CA ARG A 89 46.90 25.27 5.61
C ARG A 89 47.87 25.81 6.65
N LYS A 90 47.39 26.08 7.87
CA LYS A 90 48.26 26.55 8.96
C LYS A 90 49.19 25.45 9.46
N LEU A 91 48.70 24.22 9.59
CA LEU A 91 49.53 23.06 9.97
C LEU A 91 50.61 22.75 8.92
N GLU A 92 50.29 22.84 7.63
CA GLU A 92 51.27 22.64 6.54
C GLU A 92 52.43 23.63 6.58
N LYS A 93 52.14 24.92 6.81
CA LYS A 93 53.18 25.95 6.95
C LYS A 93 54.14 25.66 8.10
N LEU A 94 53.64 25.05 9.18
CA LEU A 94 54.45 24.67 10.33
C LEU A 94 55.32 23.45 10.05
N GLU A 95 54.81 22.44 9.33
CA GLU A 95 55.59 21.28 8.91
C GLU A 95 56.71 21.66 7.92
N ALA A 96 56.48 22.61 7.02
CA ALA A 96 57.47 23.10 6.06
C ALA A 96 58.63 23.89 6.70
N THR A 97 58.47 24.31 7.96
CA THR A 97 59.50 25.07 8.68
C THR A 97 60.48 24.09 9.35
N SER A 98 61.67 23.91 8.76
CA SER A 98 62.63 22.82 9.04
C SER A 98 63.33 22.82 10.42
N SER A 99 63.05 23.78 11.31
CA SER A 99 63.68 23.86 12.63
C SER A 99 62.73 23.44 13.75
N LEU A 100 62.96 22.26 14.32
CA LEU A 100 62.27 21.73 15.52
C LEU A 100 62.38 22.68 16.73
N MET A 101 63.48 23.43 16.82
CA MET A 101 63.71 24.41 17.89
C MET A 101 62.87 25.68 17.68
N LYS A 102 62.64 26.09 16.42
CA LYS A 102 61.67 27.14 16.08
C LYS A 102 60.23 26.67 16.21
N GLN A 103 59.86 25.43 15.91
CA GLN A 103 58.49 24.92 16.14
C GLN A 103 58.09 24.94 17.62
N LYS A 104 59.06 24.76 18.53
CA LYS A 104 58.85 24.80 19.99
C LYS A 104 58.77 26.23 20.55
N LEU A 105 59.44 27.19 19.92
CA LEU A 105 59.39 28.63 20.26
C LEU A 105 58.25 29.36 19.53
N MET A 106 57.89 28.87 18.34
CA MET A 106 56.77 29.29 17.50
C MET A 106 55.55 28.45 17.84
N TRP A 107 55.17 28.34 19.11
CA TRP A 107 53.76 28.11 19.37
C TRP A 107 53.00 29.28 18.71
N PRO A 108 52.35 29.10 17.56
CA PRO A 108 52.13 30.18 16.60
C PRO A 108 50.66 30.59 16.53
N PHE A 109 49.82 30.04 17.40
CA PHE A 109 48.43 30.38 17.50
C PHE A 109 48.24 31.24 18.74
N THR A 110 47.67 32.43 18.58
CA THR A 110 47.04 33.10 19.71
C THR A 110 46.06 32.07 20.29
N LYS A 111 46.12 31.77 21.59
CA LYS A 111 45.17 30.85 22.25
C LYS A 111 43.73 31.16 21.82
N ASP A 112 43.44 32.43 21.58
CA ASP A 112 42.18 32.96 21.07
C ASP A 112 41.75 32.34 19.74
N ARG A 113 42.67 32.13 18.78
CA ARG A 113 42.32 31.57 17.46
C ARG A 113 42.08 30.06 17.49
N VAL A 114 42.77 29.33 18.38
CA VAL A 114 42.47 27.90 18.60
C VAL A 114 41.08 27.75 19.22
N LYS A 115 40.73 28.65 20.15
CA LYS A 115 39.38 28.71 20.74
C LYS A 115 38.32 29.06 19.71
N GLU A 116 38.57 30.05 18.83
CA GLU A 116 37.66 30.39 17.72
C GLU A 116 37.39 29.17 16.83
N TRP A 117 38.42 28.46 16.40
CA TRP A 117 38.24 27.23 15.60
C TRP A 117 37.50 26.13 16.36
N LEU A 118 37.76 25.97 17.66
CA LEU A 118 37.05 25.00 18.49
C LEU A 118 35.55 25.33 18.56
N ASP A 119 35.21 26.60 18.79
CA ASP A 119 33.83 27.10 18.83
C ASP A 119 33.14 26.90 17.47
N ASP A 120 33.81 27.23 16.38
CA ASP A 120 33.26 27.08 15.03
C ASP A 120 33.04 25.61 14.66
N LEU A 121 34.01 24.74 14.92
CA LEU A 121 33.87 23.30 14.69
C LEU A 121 32.76 22.70 15.56
N SER A 122 32.61 23.14 16.81
CA SER A 122 31.52 22.69 17.69
C SER A 122 30.16 23.10 17.14
N LYS A 123 30.00 24.34 16.67
CA LYS A 123 28.77 24.81 16.03
C LYS A 123 28.47 24.03 14.74
N HIS A 124 29.47 23.79 13.90
CA HIS A 124 29.30 23.00 12.68
C HIS A 124 28.87 21.57 12.99
N LYS A 125 29.50 20.92 13.97
CA LYS A 125 29.15 19.59 14.45
C LYS A 125 27.71 19.54 14.97
N GLU A 126 27.30 20.52 15.79
CA GLU A 126 25.92 20.60 16.31
C GLU A 126 24.89 20.74 15.17
N ASN A 127 25.15 21.61 14.19
CA ASN A 127 24.28 21.76 13.02
C ASN A 127 24.19 20.49 12.18
N ILE A 128 25.32 19.81 11.96
CA ILE A 128 25.38 18.53 11.24
C ILE A 128 24.58 17.45 11.99
N ASN A 129 24.73 17.36 13.32
CA ASN A 129 24.00 16.40 14.14
C ASN A 129 22.48 16.66 14.17
N LEU A 130 22.07 17.93 14.16
CA LEU A 130 20.67 18.30 14.06
C LEU A 130 20.08 17.89 12.70
N ALA A 131 20.79 18.17 11.60
CA ALA A 131 20.39 17.74 10.26
C ALA A 131 20.32 16.21 10.14
N LEU A 132 21.31 15.50 10.69
CA LEU A 132 21.33 14.04 10.75
C LEU A 132 20.10 13.48 11.49
N SER A 133 19.77 14.07 12.65
CA SER A 133 18.64 13.64 13.47
C SER A 133 17.30 13.89 12.76
N ALA A 134 17.13 15.07 12.14
CA ALA A 134 15.93 15.41 11.38
C ALA A 134 15.72 14.45 10.18
N ASN A 135 16.78 14.16 9.43
CA ASN A 135 16.70 13.22 8.30
C ASN A 135 16.41 11.79 8.75
N SER A 136 16.97 11.36 9.89
CA SER A 136 16.68 10.03 10.47
C SER A 136 15.22 9.90 10.89
N LEU A 137 14.65 10.95 11.49
CA LEU A 137 13.24 11.00 11.88
C LEU A 137 12.31 11.01 10.65
N ASP A 138 12.63 11.78 9.61
CA ASP A 138 11.86 11.79 8.35
C ASP A 138 11.82 10.40 7.70
N ALA A 139 12.97 9.72 7.62
CA ALA A 139 13.05 8.37 7.08
C ALA A 139 12.20 7.36 7.89
N MET A 140 12.24 7.42 9.23
CA MET A 140 11.39 6.57 10.07
C MET A 140 9.90 6.84 9.87
N LEU A 141 9.50 8.12 9.77
CA LEU A 141 8.10 8.49 9.55
C LEU A 141 7.59 7.97 8.20
N ARG A 142 8.41 7.99 7.15
CA ARG A 142 8.05 7.43 5.83
C ARG A 142 7.79 5.93 5.91
N VAL A 143 8.66 5.17 6.57
CA VAL A 143 8.48 3.72 6.75
C VAL A 143 7.20 3.42 7.53
N LEU A 144 6.99 4.09 8.66
CA LEU A 144 5.79 3.90 9.49
C LEU A 144 4.50 4.26 8.74
N SER A 145 4.52 5.34 7.94
CA SER A 145 3.37 5.74 7.12
C SER A 145 3.08 4.72 6.02
N GLN A 146 4.12 4.17 5.39
CA GLN A 146 3.96 3.18 4.32
C GLN A 146 3.40 1.86 4.84
N GLU A 147 3.86 1.39 6.01
CA GLU A 147 3.32 0.20 6.68
C GLU A 147 1.82 0.37 7.00
N GLY A 148 1.42 1.55 7.48
CA GLY A 148 0.00 1.85 7.72
C GLY A 148 -0.85 1.74 6.45
N HIS A 149 -0.37 2.30 5.34
CA HIS A 149 -1.10 2.22 4.06
C HIS A 149 -1.21 0.78 3.55
N HIS A 150 -0.13 0.00 3.54
CA HIS A 150 -0.17 -1.39 3.08
C HIS A 150 -1.11 -2.26 3.92
N ALA A 151 -1.13 -2.08 5.24
CA ALA A 151 -2.08 -2.79 6.10
C ALA A 151 -3.54 -2.48 5.73
N THR A 152 -3.87 -1.21 5.43
CA THR A 152 -5.23 -0.83 5.04
C THR A 152 -5.65 -1.41 3.69
N GLU A 153 -4.72 -1.49 2.73
CA GLU A 153 -4.97 -2.03 1.39
C GLU A 153 -5.22 -3.55 1.45
N ILE A 154 -4.38 -4.28 2.17
CA ILE A 154 -4.55 -5.72 2.42
C ILE A 154 -5.90 -6.02 3.09
N LEU A 155 -6.29 -5.22 4.09
CA LEU A 155 -7.59 -5.39 4.76
C LEU A 155 -8.78 -5.16 3.81
N ALA A 156 -8.66 -4.22 2.87
CA ALA A 156 -9.70 -3.98 1.86
C ALA A 156 -9.84 -5.18 0.90
N GLU A 157 -8.72 -5.72 0.41
CA GLU A 157 -8.73 -6.90 -0.48
C GLU A 157 -9.30 -8.15 0.22
N ILE A 158 -8.94 -8.39 1.48
CA ILE A 158 -9.48 -9.49 2.28
C ILE A 158 -11.00 -9.36 2.43
N LYS A 159 -11.49 -8.14 2.66
CA LYS A 159 -12.93 -7.87 2.80
C LYS A 159 -13.69 -8.17 1.52
N GLU A 160 -13.16 -7.79 0.36
CA GLU A 160 -13.76 -8.11 -0.95
C GLU A 160 -13.72 -9.61 -1.25
N THR A 161 -12.58 -10.26 -1.00
CA THR A 161 -12.44 -11.72 -1.16
C THR A 161 -13.47 -12.46 -0.30
N ARG A 162 -13.67 -12.04 0.95
CA ARG A 162 -14.66 -12.64 1.85
C ARG A 162 -16.09 -12.48 1.34
N LYS A 163 -16.45 -11.34 0.74
CA LYS A 163 -17.77 -11.15 0.10
C LYS A 163 -17.98 -12.11 -1.05
N ILE A 164 -16.98 -12.29 -1.92
CA ILE A 164 -17.05 -13.21 -3.06
C ILE A 164 -17.26 -14.64 -2.57
N ILE A 165 -16.46 -15.09 -1.60
CA ILE A 165 -16.58 -16.44 -1.03
C ILE A 165 -17.97 -16.65 -0.40
N SER A 166 -18.49 -15.66 0.32
CA SER A 166 -19.83 -15.74 0.91
C SER A 166 -20.93 -15.92 -0.13
N ARG A 167 -20.84 -15.23 -1.28
CA ARG A 167 -21.80 -15.38 -2.38
C ARG A 167 -21.71 -16.77 -3.02
N ILE A 168 -20.50 -17.24 -3.30
CA ILE A 168 -20.27 -18.59 -3.85
C ILE A 168 -20.85 -19.66 -2.93
N HIS A 169 -20.64 -19.52 -1.62
CA HIS A 169 -21.19 -20.45 -0.65
C HIS A 169 -22.72 -20.42 -0.62
N GLN A 170 -23.34 -19.24 -0.59
CA GLN A 170 -24.80 -19.10 -0.66
C GLN A 170 -25.39 -19.70 -1.94
N ASP A 171 -24.78 -19.45 -3.09
CA ASP A 171 -25.21 -20.02 -4.37
C ASP A 171 -25.08 -21.55 -4.38
N SER A 172 -23.99 -22.09 -3.83
CA SER A 172 -23.82 -23.54 -3.65
C SER A 172 -24.92 -24.15 -2.79
N GLU A 173 -25.24 -23.54 -1.64
CA GLU A 173 -26.32 -24.03 -0.78
C GLU A 173 -27.69 -23.93 -1.47
N ARG A 174 -27.95 -22.84 -2.21
CA ARG A 174 -29.17 -22.69 -3.01
C ARG A 174 -29.28 -23.78 -4.07
N LEU A 175 -28.18 -24.10 -4.77
CA LEU A 175 -28.16 -25.16 -5.78
C LEU A 175 -28.38 -26.54 -5.17
N LYS A 176 -27.86 -26.83 -3.97
CA LYS A 176 -28.15 -28.07 -3.25
C LYS A 176 -29.65 -28.22 -2.97
N VAL A 177 -30.29 -27.16 -2.48
CA VAL A 177 -31.74 -27.15 -2.24
C VAL A 177 -32.50 -27.36 -3.55
N LEU A 178 -32.15 -26.63 -4.61
CA LEU A 178 -32.82 -26.78 -5.92
C LEU A 178 -32.65 -28.21 -6.47
N ASN A 179 -31.45 -28.77 -6.43
CA ASN A 179 -31.19 -30.14 -6.90
C ASN A 179 -31.89 -31.21 -6.04
N PHE A 180 -32.09 -30.94 -4.75
CA PHE A 180 -32.84 -31.83 -3.87
C PHE A 180 -34.34 -31.88 -4.24
N PHE A 181 -34.96 -30.74 -4.52
CA PHE A 181 -36.38 -30.66 -4.84
C PHE A 181 -36.71 -30.93 -6.32
N LEU A 182 -35.82 -30.57 -7.26
CA LEU A 182 -36.07 -30.62 -8.70
C LEU A 182 -35.38 -31.83 -9.35
N LYS A 183 -35.89 -33.05 -9.10
CA LYS A 183 -35.45 -34.26 -9.81
C LYS A 183 -35.64 -34.13 -11.33
N TYR A 184 -36.76 -33.52 -11.72
CA TYR A 184 -37.05 -33.14 -13.10
C TYR A 184 -37.09 -31.62 -13.22
N ASN A 185 -36.43 -31.07 -14.24
CA ASN A 185 -36.40 -29.62 -14.45
C ASN A 185 -37.59 -29.17 -15.35
N PRO A 186 -38.62 -28.50 -14.80
CA PRO A 186 -39.80 -28.11 -15.56
C PRO A 186 -39.53 -26.94 -16.53
N GLN A 187 -38.36 -26.29 -16.44
CA GLN A 187 -38.00 -25.14 -17.28
C GLN A 187 -37.99 -25.49 -18.77
N LYS A 188 -37.56 -26.71 -19.13
CA LYS A 188 -37.55 -27.14 -20.54
C LYS A 188 -38.95 -27.13 -21.16
N ASN A 189 -39.95 -27.56 -20.39
CA ASN A 189 -41.35 -27.60 -20.82
C ASN A 189 -41.93 -26.19 -20.92
N TYR A 190 -41.61 -25.33 -19.95
CA TYR A 190 -41.96 -23.92 -20.02
C TYR A 190 -41.36 -23.24 -21.25
N ASP A 191 -40.05 -23.35 -21.45
CA ASP A 191 -39.36 -22.74 -22.59
C ASP A 191 -39.92 -23.23 -23.91
N MET A 192 -40.22 -24.54 -24.03
CA MET A 192 -40.86 -25.09 -25.22
C MET A 192 -42.26 -24.50 -25.44
N SER A 193 -43.06 -24.39 -24.39
CA SER A 193 -44.41 -23.81 -24.47
C SER A 193 -44.41 -22.34 -24.89
N ILE A 194 -43.41 -21.56 -24.45
CA ILE A 194 -43.22 -20.16 -24.85
C ILE A 194 -42.67 -20.08 -26.28
N ARG A 195 -41.68 -20.90 -26.65
CA ARG A 195 -41.11 -20.92 -28.01
C ARG A 195 -42.15 -21.27 -29.09
N LEU A 196 -43.03 -22.22 -28.81
CA LEU A 196 -44.10 -22.62 -29.74
C LEU A 196 -45.27 -21.63 -29.80
N ARG A 197 -45.31 -20.65 -28.89
CA ARG A 197 -46.40 -19.68 -28.81
C ARG A 197 -46.26 -18.62 -29.88
N GLN A 198 -47.26 -18.53 -30.75
CA GLN A 198 -47.42 -17.38 -31.64
C GLN A 198 -47.81 -16.14 -30.83
N SER A 199 -47.19 -15.00 -31.12
CA SER A 199 -47.48 -13.72 -30.46
C SER A 199 -48.98 -13.40 -30.48
N GLY A 200 -49.53 -12.90 -29.36
CA GLY A 200 -50.96 -12.63 -29.21
C GLY A 200 -51.80 -13.83 -28.74
N THR A 201 -51.33 -15.06 -28.91
CA THR A 201 -52.03 -16.27 -28.46
C THR A 201 -52.08 -16.33 -26.93
N GLY A 202 -53.25 -16.64 -26.38
CA GLY A 202 -53.47 -16.80 -24.93
C GLY A 202 -53.78 -15.51 -24.17
N ILE A 203 -53.68 -14.32 -24.80
CA ILE A 203 -54.02 -13.04 -24.14
C ILE A 203 -55.49 -12.98 -23.72
N TRP A 204 -56.38 -13.56 -24.53
CA TRP A 204 -57.81 -13.63 -24.21
C TRP A 204 -58.08 -14.39 -22.91
N LEU A 205 -57.24 -15.37 -22.57
CA LEU A 205 -57.39 -16.16 -21.35
C LEU A 205 -57.22 -15.29 -20.11
N GLN A 206 -56.29 -14.34 -20.16
CA GLN A 206 -56.04 -13.39 -19.07
C GLN A 206 -57.24 -12.47 -18.83
N LYS A 207 -58.16 -12.31 -19.80
CA LYS A 207 -59.35 -11.47 -19.64
C LYS A 207 -60.54 -12.23 -19.03
N LEU A 208 -60.45 -13.55 -18.91
CA LEU A 208 -61.54 -14.34 -18.34
C LEU A 208 -61.63 -14.16 -16.84
N GLN A 209 -62.87 -14.05 -16.33
CA GLN A 209 -63.13 -13.93 -14.90
C GLN A 209 -62.63 -15.15 -14.13
N ASP A 210 -62.83 -16.36 -14.67
CA ASP A 210 -62.34 -17.61 -14.07
C ASP A 210 -60.80 -17.63 -13.92
N PHE A 211 -60.09 -17.07 -14.90
CA PHE A 211 -58.63 -16.96 -14.84
C PHE A 211 -58.18 -15.97 -13.77
N GLN A 212 -58.82 -14.80 -13.70
CA GLN A 212 -58.49 -13.78 -12.69
C GLN A 212 -58.83 -14.25 -11.27
N HIS A 213 -59.94 -14.97 -11.11
CA HIS A 213 -60.30 -15.62 -9.86
C HIS A 213 -59.24 -16.65 -9.48
N TRP A 214 -58.86 -17.54 -10.40
CA TRP A 214 -57.81 -18.54 -10.15
C TRP A 214 -56.48 -17.92 -9.72
N LEU A 215 -56.09 -16.82 -10.36
CA LEU A 215 -54.81 -16.16 -10.11
C LEU A 215 -54.77 -15.36 -8.80
N SER A 216 -55.93 -15.08 -8.19
CA SER A 216 -56.04 -14.21 -7.01
C SER A 216 -56.50 -14.96 -5.76
N GLU A 217 -57.25 -16.05 -5.91
CA GLU A 217 -57.81 -16.84 -4.80
C GLU A 217 -56.92 -18.04 -4.47
N PRO A 218 -56.32 -18.10 -3.26
CA PRO A 218 -55.52 -19.25 -2.82
C PRO A 218 -56.30 -20.57 -2.86
N GLY A 219 -55.68 -21.65 -3.37
CA GLY A 219 -56.28 -22.99 -3.41
C GLY A 219 -57.35 -23.21 -4.50
N SER A 220 -57.69 -22.18 -5.26
CA SER A 220 -58.58 -22.28 -6.41
C SER A 220 -57.95 -23.10 -7.57
N LYS A 221 -58.79 -23.60 -8.47
CA LYS A 221 -58.37 -24.48 -9.59
C LYS A 221 -58.93 -23.95 -10.91
N LEU A 222 -58.08 -23.94 -11.94
CA LEU A 222 -58.48 -23.60 -13.31
C LEU A 222 -58.43 -24.85 -14.19
N TRP A 223 -59.49 -25.09 -14.96
CA TRP A 223 -59.58 -26.23 -15.86
C TRP A 223 -59.81 -25.79 -17.31
N LEU A 224 -58.85 -26.09 -18.18
CA LEU A 224 -58.90 -25.75 -19.61
C LEU A 224 -59.36 -26.95 -20.45
N LYS A 225 -60.55 -26.88 -21.04
CA LYS A 225 -61.08 -27.88 -21.97
C LYS A 225 -60.82 -27.47 -23.42
N GLY A 226 -60.46 -28.43 -24.26
CA GLY A 226 -60.32 -28.22 -25.70
C GLY A 226 -59.96 -29.51 -26.42
N ILE A 227 -60.22 -29.54 -27.73
CA ILE A 227 -59.91 -30.69 -28.59
C ILE A 227 -58.40 -31.00 -28.61
N PRO A 228 -57.99 -32.23 -28.98
CA PRO A 228 -56.60 -32.52 -29.31
C PRO A 228 -56.06 -31.51 -30.33
N GLY A 229 -54.82 -31.05 -30.16
CA GLY A 229 -54.22 -30.03 -31.04
C GLY A 229 -54.63 -28.58 -30.77
N ALA A 230 -55.54 -28.29 -29.82
CA ALA A 230 -55.95 -26.93 -29.47
C ALA A 230 -54.89 -26.10 -28.70
N SER A 231 -53.61 -26.44 -28.80
CA SER A 231 -52.49 -25.70 -28.20
C SER A 231 -52.57 -25.50 -26.67
N LYS A 232 -53.23 -26.40 -25.94
CA LYS A 232 -53.38 -26.32 -24.46
C LYS A 232 -52.03 -26.20 -23.72
N THR A 233 -51.01 -26.94 -24.14
CA THR A 233 -49.65 -26.85 -23.58
C THR A 233 -49.01 -25.48 -23.81
N VAL A 234 -49.24 -24.88 -24.99
CA VAL A 234 -48.77 -23.52 -25.32
C VAL A 234 -49.50 -22.49 -24.44
N LEU A 235 -50.80 -22.68 -24.19
CA LEU A 235 -51.57 -21.84 -23.27
C LEU A 235 -51.06 -21.95 -21.82
N ALA A 236 -50.65 -23.15 -21.38
CA ALA A 236 -50.06 -23.35 -20.05
C ALA A 236 -48.81 -22.47 -19.82
N GLY A 237 -47.97 -22.28 -20.85
CA GLY A 237 -46.86 -21.33 -20.80
C GLY A 237 -47.31 -19.90 -20.50
N SER A 238 -48.37 -19.43 -21.15
CA SER A 238 -48.94 -18.09 -20.91
C SER A 238 -49.54 -17.94 -19.51
N ILE A 239 -50.10 -19.01 -18.96
CA ILE A 239 -50.65 -19.05 -17.59
C ILE A 239 -49.51 -18.91 -16.59
N ILE A 240 -48.48 -19.74 -16.73
CA ILE A 240 -47.28 -19.73 -15.87
C ILE A 240 -46.58 -18.37 -15.94
N GLU A 241 -46.41 -17.81 -17.14
CA GLU A 241 -45.82 -16.48 -17.32
C GLU A 241 -46.59 -15.40 -16.53
N SER A 242 -47.92 -15.48 -16.52
CA SER A 242 -48.78 -14.52 -15.80
C SER A 242 -48.67 -14.69 -14.28
N ALA A 243 -48.52 -15.93 -13.80
CA ALA A 243 -48.30 -16.23 -12.39
C ALA A 243 -46.91 -15.78 -11.91
N LEU A 244 -45.85 -16.08 -12.69
CA LEU A 244 -44.49 -15.64 -12.39
C LEU A 244 -44.36 -14.12 -12.33
N LYS A 245 -45.12 -13.37 -13.15
CA LYS A 245 -45.17 -11.90 -13.09
C LYS A 245 -45.75 -11.35 -11.78
N ARG A 246 -46.53 -12.14 -11.03
CA ARG A 246 -47.05 -11.78 -9.70
C ARG A 246 -46.15 -12.27 -8.56
N SER A 247 -45.11 -13.05 -8.86
CA SER A 247 -44.18 -13.56 -7.85
C SER A 247 -43.41 -12.42 -7.18
N THR A 248 -43.34 -12.45 -5.86
CA THR A 248 -42.54 -11.53 -5.05
C THR A 248 -41.71 -12.34 -4.05
N GLU A 249 -40.81 -11.68 -3.31
CA GLU A 249 -40.08 -12.36 -2.23
C GLU A 249 -41.01 -12.86 -1.12
N ALA A 250 -42.12 -12.15 -0.87
CA ALA A 250 -43.12 -12.53 0.13
C ALA A 250 -44.08 -13.64 -0.35
N ILE A 251 -44.33 -13.70 -1.67
CA ILE A 251 -45.23 -14.68 -2.30
C ILE A 251 -44.48 -15.31 -3.48
N PRO A 252 -43.59 -16.29 -3.21
CA PRO A 252 -42.84 -16.96 -4.25
C PRO A 252 -43.75 -17.86 -5.08
N SER A 253 -43.61 -17.82 -6.41
CA SER A 253 -44.32 -18.71 -7.33
C SER A 253 -43.41 -19.83 -7.81
N ALA A 254 -43.95 -21.05 -7.86
CA ALA A 254 -43.32 -22.22 -8.46
C ALA A 254 -44.27 -22.88 -9.45
N PHE A 255 -43.73 -23.60 -10.43
CA PHE A 255 -44.51 -24.35 -11.41
C PHE A 255 -43.88 -25.71 -11.69
N PHE A 256 -44.72 -26.64 -12.12
CA PHE A 256 -44.30 -27.97 -12.55
C PHE A 256 -45.20 -28.45 -13.70
N PHE A 257 -44.66 -29.30 -14.58
CA PHE A 257 -45.40 -29.92 -15.66
C PHE A 257 -45.50 -31.42 -15.41
N CYS A 258 -46.72 -31.94 -15.24
CA CYS A 258 -46.98 -33.37 -15.34
C CYS A 258 -47.09 -33.73 -16.83
N ASP A 259 -46.01 -34.24 -17.42
CA ASP A 259 -45.97 -34.67 -18.82
C ASP A 259 -46.19 -36.17 -18.91
N TYR A 260 -47.27 -36.60 -19.56
CA TYR A 260 -47.59 -38.00 -19.76
C TYR A 260 -46.48 -38.79 -20.48
N LYS A 261 -45.59 -38.12 -21.22
CA LYS A 261 -44.43 -38.73 -21.89
C LYS A 261 -43.23 -38.95 -20.96
N GLU A 262 -43.15 -38.23 -19.85
CA GLU A 262 -42.02 -38.27 -18.93
C GLU A 262 -42.44 -38.93 -17.61
N ALA A 263 -42.09 -40.21 -17.45
CA ALA A 263 -42.47 -41.02 -16.29
C ALA A 263 -42.04 -40.36 -14.96
N ASP A 264 -40.90 -39.66 -14.97
CA ASP A 264 -40.36 -38.92 -13.83
C ASP A 264 -41.23 -37.73 -13.41
N THR A 265 -42.33 -37.42 -14.09
CA THR A 265 -43.26 -36.33 -13.74
C THR A 265 -44.62 -36.81 -13.24
N HIS A 266 -44.81 -38.13 -13.13
CA HIS A 266 -46.13 -38.74 -12.85
C HIS A 266 -46.41 -38.91 -11.37
N THR A 267 -45.39 -38.85 -10.52
CA THR A 267 -45.53 -39.14 -9.09
C THR A 267 -45.33 -37.90 -8.25
N ILE A 268 -45.94 -37.86 -7.07
CA ILE A 268 -45.85 -36.68 -6.19
C ILE A 268 -44.43 -36.48 -5.66
N GLU A 269 -43.64 -37.56 -5.52
CA GLU A 269 -42.23 -37.56 -5.08
C GLU A 269 -41.28 -36.92 -6.11
N SER A 270 -41.78 -36.63 -7.32
CA SER A 270 -41.10 -35.85 -8.34
C SER A 270 -41.41 -34.35 -8.28
N ILE A 271 -42.50 -33.99 -7.61
CA ILE A 271 -43.06 -32.63 -7.50
C ILE A 271 -42.74 -32.02 -6.12
N SER A 272 -42.78 -32.85 -5.09
CA SER A 272 -42.41 -32.55 -3.71
C SER A 272 -41.36 -33.56 -3.26
N ALA A 273 -40.31 -33.10 -2.57
CA ALA A 273 -39.30 -33.97 -1.97
C ALA A 273 -39.94 -35.12 -1.14
N PRO A 274 -39.24 -36.25 -0.98
CA PRO A 274 -39.68 -37.33 -0.10
C PRO A 274 -39.91 -36.87 1.34
#